data_AF-A0A969NVY7-F1
#
_entry.id   AF-A0A969NVY7-F1
#
_cell.length_a   1.000
_cell.length_b   1.000
_cell.length_c   1.000
_cell.angle_alpha   90.00
_cell.angle_beta   90.00
_cell.angle_gamma   90.00
#
_symmetry.space_group_name_H-M   'P 1'
#
loop_
_entity.id
_entity.type
_entity.pdbx_description
1 polymer ?
#
loop_
_entity_poly.entity_id
_entity_poly.type
_entity_poly.pdbx_seq_one_letter_code
_entity_poly.pdbx_strand_id
1 'polypeptide(L)'
;MLTQVSLQHFKCFEQLRLPLAPLTLLSGLNAAGKSTVLQAFTLLQQTATEGEWNTTLMLNGSSIALGTASDVIDELSGRDTFGIGVSGDMFDCFWIMKTDTRKELALPIQTIVWKEADTWQPIVTDVTSAQQRLYRLVPETIWQASEHAQRLASMLLQLTYISADRIGPRETYIVTTPDQQANVGPRGEFTAWFLHSFAQYEPLPGLQFKDTPPTLQRQAEAWMDYFFPGCHFLVQPVERANLVTLSLRTNAANAYHRPQNVGYGLTHVLPILSACLGARAGDVILIENPESHLHPAGQSEMGVFLARAPPPASKLFWRHTAIMY
;
A
#
# COMPACT_ATOMS: atom_id res chain seq x y z
N MET A 1 5.99 6.11 -14.00
CA MET A 1 6.23 5.37 -12.75
C MET A 1 6.54 6.36 -11.66
N LEU A 2 6.29 6.06 -10.38
CA LEU A 2 6.84 6.89 -9.29
C LEU A 2 8.34 6.66 -9.19
N THR A 3 9.09 7.75 -9.14
CA THR A 3 10.56 7.76 -9.15
C THR A 3 11.13 8.45 -7.92
N GLN A 4 10.33 9.21 -7.18
CA GLN A 4 10.77 9.89 -5.96
C GLN A 4 9.60 10.11 -5.01
N VAL A 5 9.89 10.07 -3.71
CA VAL A 5 9.07 10.70 -2.67
C VAL A 5 9.86 11.84 -2.04
N SER A 6 9.18 12.95 -1.78
CA SER A 6 9.76 14.13 -1.16
C SER A 6 8.97 14.47 0.09
N LEU A 7 9.65 14.75 1.20
CA LEU A 7 9.03 15.18 2.46
C LEU A 7 9.65 16.49 2.90
N GLN A 8 8.83 17.33 3.52
CA GLN A 8 9.29 18.58 4.12
C GLN A 8 8.59 18.79 5.47
N HIS A 9 9.36 19.03 6.52
CA HIS A 9 8.89 19.22 7.90
C HIS A 9 7.91 18.13 8.38
N PHE A 10 8.10 16.88 7.95
CA PHE A 10 7.21 15.77 8.25
C PHE A 10 7.88 14.80 9.22
N LYS A 11 7.34 14.73 10.44
CA LYS A 11 7.84 13.93 11.56
C LYS A 11 9.32 14.19 11.86
N CYS A 12 10.20 13.26 11.49
CA CYS A 12 11.63 13.34 11.76
C CYS A 12 12.42 13.98 10.61
N PHE A 13 11.76 14.35 9.51
CA PHE A 13 12.41 14.91 8.33
C PHE A 13 12.12 16.40 8.20
N GLU A 14 13.14 17.23 8.38
CA GLU A 14 13.12 18.62 7.89
C GLU A 14 12.97 18.63 6.36
N GLN A 15 13.78 17.82 5.67
CA GLN A 15 13.69 17.61 4.23
C GLN A 15 14.16 16.19 3.88
N LEU A 16 13.40 15.50 3.04
CA LEU A 16 13.79 14.24 2.42
C LEU A 16 13.51 14.29 0.93
N ARG A 17 14.45 13.79 0.13
CA ARG A 17 14.23 13.42 -1.29
C ARG A 17 14.76 12.01 -1.47
N LEU A 18 13.85 11.05 -1.51
CA LEU A 18 14.19 9.63 -1.59
C LEU A 18 13.85 9.11 -3.00
N PRO A 19 14.86 8.75 -3.81
CA PRO A 19 14.62 8.10 -5.10
C PRO A 19 14.00 6.72 -4.88
N LEU A 20 13.09 6.34 -5.77
CA LEU A 20 12.37 5.07 -5.75
C LEU A 20 12.76 4.24 -6.97
N ALA A 21 13.18 3.01 -6.71
CA ALA A 21 13.34 1.97 -7.70
C ALA A 21 12.13 1.01 -7.68
N PRO A 22 11.92 0.18 -8.72
CA PRO A 22 10.83 -0.81 -8.75
C PRO A 22 10.80 -1.82 -7.60
N LEU A 23 11.92 -1.97 -6.91
CA LEU A 23 12.01 -2.58 -5.60
C LEU A 23 12.91 -1.68 -4.77
N THR A 24 12.37 -1.09 -3.71
CA THR A 24 13.14 -0.20 -2.84
C THR A 24 13.07 -0.67 -1.40
N LEU A 25 14.16 -1.23 -0.92
CA LEU A 25 14.35 -1.69 0.45
C LEU A 25 14.71 -0.52 1.37
N LEU A 26 13.98 -0.33 2.47
CA LEU A 26 14.30 0.65 3.51
C LEU A 26 14.80 -0.07 4.76
N SER A 27 16.12 -0.16 4.92
CA SER A 27 16.77 -0.77 6.08
C SER A 27 17.51 0.25 6.92
N GLY A 28 17.57 0.07 8.24
CA GLY A 28 18.36 0.93 9.12
C GLY A 28 17.99 0.77 10.58
N LEU A 29 18.50 1.63 11.46
CA LEU A 29 18.14 1.59 12.87
C LEU A 29 16.64 1.86 13.08
N ASN A 30 16.12 1.44 14.24
CA ASN A 30 14.79 1.85 14.67
C ASN A 30 14.73 3.37 14.81
N ALA A 31 13.57 3.95 14.52
CA ALA A 31 13.34 5.40 14.51
C ALA A 31 14.14 6.21 13.47
N ALA A 32 14.78 5.58 12.49
CA ALA A 32 15.47 6.28 11.38
C ALA A 32 14.52 6.89 10.32
N GLY A 33 13.21 6.94 10.58
CA GLY A 33 12.22 7.51 9.65
C GLY A 33 11.71 6.58 8.54
N LYS A 34 12.03 5.29 8.60
CA LYS A 34 11.60 4.31 7.59
C LYS A 34 10.06 4.21 7.49
N SER A 35 9.37 3.94 8.61
CA SER A 35 7.89 3.96 8.66
C SER A 35 7.31 5.34 8.32
N THR A 36 8.02 6.44 8.60
CA THR A 36 7.58 7.78 8.22
C THR A 36 7.41 7.90 6.70
N VAL A 37 8.30 7.30 5.91
CA VAL A 37 8.17 7.27 4.44
C VAL A 37 6.91 6.54 4.00
N LEU A 38 6.63 5.36 4.56
CA LEU A 38 5.43 4.58 4.20
C LEU A 38 4.17 5.32 4.65
N GLN A 39 4.17 5.89 5.84
CA GLN A 39 3.06 6.67 6.38
C GLN A 39 2.71 7.86 5.48
N ALA A 40 3.69 8.52 4.86
CA ALA A 40 3.40 9.62 3.93
C ALA A 40 2.56 9.16 2.73
N PHE A 41 2.89 8.03 2.11
CA PHE A 41 2.08 7.44 1.05
C PHE A 41 0.72 6.97 1.55
N THR A 42 0.68 6.31 2.70
CA THR A 42 -0.57 5.79 3.28
C THR A 42 -1.53 6.93 3.65
N LEU A 43 -1.03 8.09 4.10
CA LEU A 43 -1.84 9.30 4.31
C LEU A 43 -2.51 9.78 3.02
N LEU A 44 -1.74 9.85 1.92
CA LEU A 44 -2.28 10.24 0.62
C LEU A 44 -3.32 9.23 0.14
N GLN A 45 -3.04 7.93 0.24
CA GLN A 45 -3.96 6.86 -0.15
C GLN A 45 -5.26 6.91 0.66
N GLN A 46 -5.19 6.92 1.99
CA GLN A 46 -6.40 6.88 2.82
C GLN A 46 -7.26 8.13 2.62
N THR A 47 -6.63 9.30 2.48
CA THR A 47 -7.35 10.56 2.20
C THR A 47 -8.01 10.50 0.83
N ALA A 48 -7.28 10.00 -0.18
CA ALA A 48 -7.82 9.83 -1.52
C ALA A 48 -8.98 8.84 -1.54
N THR A 49 -8.96 7.77 -0.74
CA THR A 49 -10.04 6.77 -0.67
C THR A 49 -11.27 7.28 0.08
N GLU A 50 -11.11 7.99 1.19
CA GLU A 50 -12.20 8.40 2.08
C GLU A 50 -13.18 9.40 1.44
N GLY A 51 -12.70 10.26 0.54
CA GLY A 51 -13.55 11.21 -0.17
C GLY A 51 -12.97 11.64 -1.51
N GLU A 52 -13.80 11.62 -2.55
CA GLU A 52 -13.36 11.97 -3.91
C GLU A 52 -12.96 13.45 -4.02
N TRP A 53 -13.57 14.30 -3.20
CA TRP A 53 -13.48 15.76 -3.28
C TRP A 53 -12.78 16.43 -2.08
N ASN A 54 -11.99 15.66 -1.32
CA ASN A 54 -11.38 16.12 -0.07
C ASN A 54 -10.34 17.21 -0.30
N THR A 55 -10.47 18.32 0.43
CA THR A 55 -9.49 19.42 0.51
C THR A 55 -8.66 19.38 1.81
N THR A 56 -8.88 18.35 2.63
CA THR A 56 -8.20 18.13 3.91
C THR A 56 -7.51 16.78 3.90
N LEU A 57 -6.27 16.73 4.38
CA LEU A 57 -5.52 15.51 4.59
C LEU A 57 -5.97 14.84 5.89
N MET A 58 -6.40 13.58 5.80
CA MET A 58 -6.87 12.79 6.94
C MET A 58 -5.69 12.17 7.68
N LEU A 59 -5.43 12.59 8.93
CA LEU A 59 -4.34 12.02 9.73
C LEU A 59 -4.72 10.69 10.39
N ASN A 60 -6.03 10.47 10.56
CA ASN A 60 -6.58 9.30 11.22
C ASN A 60 -7.64 8.67 10.34
N GLY A 61 -7.29 7.53 9.73
CA GLY A 61 -8.16 6.75 8.88
C GLY A 61 -8.11 5.27 9.24
N SER A 62 -8.67 4.43 8.37
CA SER A 62 -8.67 2.97 8.54
C SER A 62 -7.28 2.34 8.43
N SER A 63 -6.37 2.95 7.65
CA SER A 63 -5.03 2.43 7.42
C SER A 63 -4.04 2.82 8.52
N ILE A 64 -4.00 4.10 8.89
CA ILE A 64 -3.13 4.62 9.94
C ILE A 64 -3.84 5.71 10.76
N ALA A 65 -3.50 5.77 12.04
CA ALA A 65 -3.90 6.83 12.96
C ALA A 65 -2.66 7.52 13.50
N LEU A 66 -2.34 8.70 12.97
CA LEU A 66 -1.14 9.44 13.35
C LEU A 66 -1.37 10.45 14.48
N GLY A 67 -2.61 10.63 14.93
CA GLY A 67 -2.96 11.57 15.97
C GLY A 67 -3.23 12.97 15.41
N THR A 68 -2.53 13.95 15.94
CA THR A 68 -2.75 15.37 15.66
C THR A 68 -1.67 15.95 14.74
N ALA A 69 -1.89 17.19 14.31
CA ALA A 69 -0.88 17.99 13.63
C ALA A 69 0.45 18.10 14.42
N SER A 70 0.43 18.05 15.75
CA SER A 70 1.66 18.01 16.58
C SER A 70 2.50 16.76 16.33
N ASP A 71 1.86 15.63 16.00
CA ASP A 71 2.52 14.32 15.85
C ASP A 71 3.12 14.12 14.44
N VAL A 72 2.73 14.97 13.48
CA VAL A 72 3.13 14.86 12.07
C VAL A 72 3.98 16.01 11.57
N ILE A 73 3.85 17.21 12.15
CA ILE A 73 4.72 18.34 11.84
C ILE A 73 6.01 18.17 12.64
N ASP A 74 7.15 18.28 11.97
CA ASP A 74 8.46 18.22 12.60
C ASP A 74 8.56 19.26 13.74
N GLU A 75 8.95 18.81 14.93
CA GLU A 75 8.93 19.64 16.15
C GLU A 75 9.97 20.76 16.13
N LEU A 76 11.07 20.57 15.39
CA LEU A 76 12.24 21.45 15.42
C LEU A 76 12.18 22.55 14.37
N SER A 77 11.80 22.18 13.15
CA SER A 77 11.85 23.01 11.94
C SER A 77 10.46 23.30 11.38
N GLY A 78 9.52 22.37 11.54
CA GLY A 78 8.14 22.57 11.16
C GLY A 78 7.48 23.57 12.10
N ARG A 79 6.82 24.60 11.57
CA ARG A 79 6.03 25.55 12.37
C ARG A 79 4.57 25.12 12.36
N ASP A 80 3.86 25.59 11.36
CA ASP A 80 2.44 25.40 11.10
C ASP A 80 2.20 24.65 9.78
N THR A 81 3.26 24.16 9.14
CA THR A 81 3.23 23.56 7.80
C THR A 81 4.11 22.33 7.69
N PHE A 82 3.70 21.42 6.81
CA PHE A 82 4.53 20.32 6.30
C PHE A 82 4.12 19.97 4.87
N GLY A 83 4.97 19.23 4.18
CA GLY A 83 4.78 18.88 2.78
C GLY A 83 5.07 17.41 2.48
N ILE A 84 4.25 16.84 1.60
CA ILE A 84 4.45 15.52 1.02
C ILE A 84 4.45 15.71 -0.50
N GLY A 85 5.38 15.07 -1.19
CA GLY A 85 5.44 15.11 -2.65
C GLY A 85 5.79 13.77 -3.24
N VAL A 86 5.34 13.56 -4.46
CA VAL A 86 5.64 12.39 -5.27
C VAL A 86 6.03 12.85 -6.67
N SER A 87 7.06 12.22 -7.22
CA SER A 87 7.51 12.48 -8.58
C SER A 87 7.36 11.20 -9.40
N GLY A 88 7.04 11.36 -10.67
CA GLY A 88 7.19 10.32 -11.66
C GLY A 88 8.09 10.74 -12.81
N ASP A 89 8.15 9.89 -13.84
CA ASP A 89 9.03 10.13 -15.00
C ASP A 89 8.73 11.46 -15.72
N MET A 90 7.46 11.87 -15.72
CA MET A 90 6.96 13.01 -16.49
C MET A 90 6.29 14.08 -15.64
N PHE A 91 6.20 13.92 -14.32
CA PHE A 91 5.48 14.87 -13.47
C PHE A 91 6.09 14.97 -12.07
N ASP A 92 5.85 16.11 -11.41
CA ASP A 92 6.04 16.32 -9.98
C ASP A 92 4.72 16.82 -9.38
N CYS A 93 4.33 16.26 -8.24
CA CYS A 93 3.21 16.74 -7.43
C CYS A 93 3.64 16.94 -5.98
N PHE A 94 3.34 18.09 -5.40
CA PHE A 94 3.68 18.40 -4.02
C PHE A 94 2.49 19.04 -3.31
N TRP A 95 2.06 18.44 -2.20
CA TRP A 95 1.00 18.92 -1.33
C TRP A 95 1.60 19.60 -0.12
N ILE A 96 1.14 20.82 0.16
CA ILE A 96 1.51 21.60 1.35
C ILE A 96 0.28 21.70 2.23
N MET A 97 0.41 21.19 3.45
CA MET A 97 -0.62 21.26 4.47
C MET A 97 -0.27 22.40 5.43
N LYS A 98 -1.30 23.13 5.88
CA LYS A 98 -1.15 24.20 6.87
C LYS A 98 -2.22 24.10 7.94
N THR A 99 -1.86 24.41 9.18
CA THR A 99 -2.77 24.45 10.32
C THR A 99 -2.67 25.75 11.10
N ASP A 100 -3.78 26.19 11.67
CA ASP A 100 -3.76 27.28 12.65
C ASP A 100 -3.48 26.75 14.06
N THR A 101 -3.72 25.45 14.31
CA THR A 101 -3.57 24.83 15.63
C THR A 101 -3.07 23.39 15.54
N ARG A 102 -2.00 23.08 16.27
CA ARG A 102 -1.41 21.73 16.25
C ARG A 102 -2.25 20.63 16.90
N LYS A 103 -3.51 20.91 17.27
CA LYS A 103 -4.47 19.94 17.81
C LYS A 103 -5.39 19.32 16.76
N GLU A 104 -5.33 19.81 15.52
CA GLU A 104 -6.16 19.29 14.42
C GLU A 104 -5.88 17.81 14.12
N LEU A 105 -6.94 17.04 13.88
CA LEU A 105 -6.90 15.63 13.51
C LEU A 105 -6.93 15.40 11.98
N ALA A 106 -7.12 16.49 11.23
CA ALA A 106 -7.17 16.57 9.79
C ALA A 106 -6.63 17.93 9.38
N LEU A 107 -5.80 17.97 8.35
CA LEU A 107 -5.04 19.16 7.99
C LEU A 107 -5.47 19.72 6.63
N PRO A 108 -5.93 20.97 6.55
CA PRO A 108 -6.22 21.61 5.26
C PRO A 108 -5.01 21.52 4.33
N ILE A 109 -5.27 21.06 3.10
CA ILE A 109 -4.32 21.21 2.02
C ILE A 109 -4.39 22.68 1.62
N GLN A 110 -3.31 23.40 1.83
CA GLN A 110 -3.24 24.83 1.50
C GLN A 110 -2.86 25.02 0.04
N THR A 111 -1.86 24.27 -0.41
CA THR A 111 -1.28 24.48 -1.75
C THR A 111 -0.92 23.16 -2.39
N ILE A 112 -1.18 23.05 -3.69
CA ILE A 112 -0.69 21.97 -4.53
C ILE A 112 0.19 22.56 -5.61
N VAL A 113 1.39 22.00 -5.76
CA VAL A 113 2.32 22.34 -6.82
C VAL A 113 2.38 21.17 -7.79
N TRP A 114 1.95 21.39 -9.02
CA TRP A 114 2.02 20.41 -10.10
C TRP A 114 3.00 20.88 -11.17
N LYS A 115 3.84 19.99 -11.67
CA LYS A 115 4.74 20.28 -12.79
C LYS A 115 4.78 19.10 -13.74
N GLU A 116 4.66 19.35 -15.03
CA GLU A 116 4.93 18.37 -16.08
C GLU A 116 6.38 18.54 -16.56
N ALA A 117 7.00 17.47 -17.05
CA ALA A 117 8.40 17.50 -17.47
C ALA A 117 8.66 18.46 -18.66
N ASP A 118 7.64 18.69 -19.49
CA ASP A 118 7.67 19.58 -20.65
C ASP A 118 7.21 21.02 -20.34
N THR A 119 6.72 21.30 -19.13
CA THR A 119 6.32 22.66 -18.74
C THR A 119 7.46 23.45 -18.10
N TRP A 120 7.59 24.71 -18.52
CA TRP A 120 8.62 25.62 -18.01
C TRP A 120 8.37 26.06 -16.57
N GLN A 121 7.11 26.22 -16.17
CA GLN A 121 6.73 26.65 -14.83
C GLN A 121 5.75 25.67 -14.18
N PRO A 122 5.89 25.43 -12.87
CA PRO A 122 4.91 24.66 -12.12
C PRO A 122 3.59 25.44 -12.02
N ILE A 123 2.48 24.72 -12.03
CA ILE A 123 1.16 25.22 -11.69
C ILE A 123 1.05 25.17 -10.16
N VAL A 124 0.80 26.32 -9.55
CA VAL A 124 0.59 26.45 -8.10
C VAL A 124 -0.90 26.72 -7.86
N THR A 125 -1.56 25.81 -7.17
CA THR A 125 -2.99 25.90 -6.86
C THR A 125 -3.17 26.19 -5.37
N ASP A 126 -3.77 27.34 -5.04
CA ASP A 126 -4.25 27.64 -3.69
C ASP A 126 -5.62 27.01 -3.46
N VAL A 127 -5.63 25.94 -2.67
CA VAL A 127 -6.80 25.10 -2.41
C VAL A 127 -7.76 25.75 -1.40
N THR A 128 -7.30 26.76 -0.65
CA THR A 128 -8.16 27.48 0.30
C THR A 128 -9.16 28.42 -0.39
N SER A 129 -8.97 28.69 -1.68
CA SER A 129 -9.90 29.48 -2.47
C SER A 129 -11.21 28.71 -2.74
N ALA A 130 -12.35 29.35 -2.49
CA ALA A 130 -13.69 28.74 -2.48
C ALA A 130 -14.17 28.09 -3.81
N GLN A 131 -13.36 28.17 -4.88
CA GLN A 131 -13.67 27.65 -6.20
C GLN A 131 -12.86 26.39 -6.57
N GLN A 132 -11.88 25.99 -5.77
CA GLN A 132 -11.03 24.85 -6.10
C GLN A 132 -11.65 23.54 -5.59
N ARG A 133 -11.73 22.57 -6.48
CA ARG A 133 -12.09 21.19 -6.16
C ARG A 133 -10.89 20.29 -6.42
N LEU A 134 -10.67 19.34 -5.52
CA LEU A 134 -9.66 18.31 -5.73
C LEU A 134 -10.37 17.02 -6.12
N TYR A 135 -9.98 16.37 -7.19
CA TYR A 135 -10.36 14.99 -7.44
C TYR A 135 -9.24 14.07 -6.93
N ARG A 136 -9.50 13.32 -5.86
CA ARG A 136 -8.56 12.35 -5.25
C ARG A 136 -7.17 12.97 -5.02
N LEU A 137 -7.17 14.12 -4.33
CA LEU A 137 -6.00 14.96 -4.01
C LEU A 137 -5.38 15.74 -5.17
N VAL A 138 -5.91 15.69 -6.39
CA VAL A 138 -5.38 16.45 -7.53
C VAL A 138 -6.36 17.58 -7.89
N PRO A 139 -5.92 18.82 -8.19
CA PRO A 139 -6.82 19.86 -8.66
C PRO A 139 -7.63 19.40 -9.88
N GLU A 140 -8.96 19.57 -9.85
CA GLU A 140 -9.88 19.04 -10.86
C GLU A 140 -9.49 19.46 -12.29
N THR A 141 -9.09 20.72 -12.47
CA THR A 141 -8.64 21.26 -13.76
C THR A 141 -7.39 20.58 -14.28
N ILE A 142 -6.44 20.24 -13.40
CA ILE A 142 -5.21 19.52 -13.75
C ILE A 142 -5.54 18.06 -14.07
N TRP A 143 -6.38 17.43 -13.25
CA TRP A 143 -6.84 16.05 -13.48
C TRP A 143 -7.56 15.89 -14.83
N GLN A 144 -8.42 16.84 -15.22
CA GLN A 144 -9.08 16.82 -16.53
C GLN A 144 -8.11 17.03 -17.70
N ALA A 145 -7.03 17.78 -17.49
CA ALA A 145 -6.11 18.18 -18.56
C ALA A 145 -4.88 17.27 -18.73
N SER A 146 -4.51 16.47 -17.72
CA SER A 146 -3.27 15.66 -17.73
C SER A 146 -3.54 14.18 -17.49
N GLU A 147 -3.08 13.33 -18.42
CA GLU A 147 -3.06 11.88 -18.21
C GLU A 147 -2.18 11.47 -17.03
N HIS A 148 -1.08 12.18 -16.76
CA HIS A 148 -0.21 11.87 -15.62
C HIS A 148 -0.92 12.14 -14.29
N ALA A 149 -1.72 13.21 -14.24
CA ALA A 149 -2.56 13.54 -13.10
C ALA A 149 -3.67 12.50 -12.87
N GLN A 150 -4.31 12.02 -13.94
CA GLN A 150 -5.29 10.92 -13.86
C GLN A 150 -4.66 9.62 -13.36
N ARG A 151 -3.46 9.29 -13.86
CA ARG A 151 -2.71 8.12 -13.42
C ARG A 151 -2.27 8.24 -11.97
N LEU A 152 -1.87 9.43 -11.50
CA LEU A 152 -1.53 9.65 -10.09
C LEU A 152 -2.75 9.40 -9.19
N ALA A 153 -3.90 9.99 -9.52
CA ALA A 153 -5.14 9.78 -8.76
C ALA A 153 -5.54 8.29 -8.70
N SER A 154 -5.48 7.58 -9.83
CA SER A 154 -5.75 6.14 -9.88
C SER A 154 -4.74 5.33 -9.05
N MET A 155 -3.46 5.67 -9.13
CA MET A 155 -2.40 4.99 -8.38
C MET A 155 -2.59 5.17 -6.88
N LEU A 156 -2.90 6.39 -6.41
CA LEU A 156 -3.17 6.65 -5.00
C LEU A 156 -4.34 5.80 -4.49
N LEU A 157 -5.41 5.65 -5.27
CA LEU A 157 -6.55 4.81 -4.92
C LEU A 157 -6.23 3.31 -4.87
N GLN A 158 -5.36 2.84 -5.76
CA GLN A 158 -5.00 1.42 -5.91
C GLN A 158 -3.82 1.02 -5.02
N LEU A 159 -3.14 1.99 -4.39
CA LEU A 159 -2.03 1.72 -3.50
C LEU A 159 -2.47 0.78 -2.37
N THR A 160 -1.71 -0.29 -2.18
CA THR A 160 -1.93 -1.25 -1.09
C THR A 160 -0.88 -1.04 -0.02
N TYR A 161 -1.33 -0.81 1.21
CA TYR A 161 -0.48 -0.80 2.38
C TYR A 161 -0.71 -2.10 3.17
N ILE A 162 0.35 -2.73 3.65
CA ILE A 162 0.30 -3.86 4.57
C ILE A 162 1.15 -3.50 5.78
N SER A 163 0.52 -3.34 6.93
CA SER A 163 1.15 -2.95 8.19
C SER A 163 1.95 -4.11 8.81
N ALA A 164 2.77 -3.78 9.81
CA ALA A 164 3.38 -4.79 10.68
C ALA A 164 2.36 -5.42 11.65
N ASP A 165 1.34 -4.67 12.10
CA ASP A 165 0.23 -5.14 12.95
C ASP A 165 -0.87 -5.81 12.12
N ARG A 166 -0.52 -6.96 11.53
CA ARG A 166 -1.46 -7.81 10.78
C ARG A 166 -2.40 -8.54 11.73
N ILE A 167 -3.62 -8.81 11.26
CA ILE A 167 -4.53 -9.64 12.04
C ILE A 167 -3.94 -11.04 12.23
N GLY A 168 -4.00 -11.55 13.46
CA GLY A 168 -3.63 -12.92 13.75
C GLY A 168 -4.59 -13.95 13.12
N PRO A 169 -4.36 -15.24 13.36
CA PRO A 169 -5.17 -16.30 12.78
C PRO A 169 -6.66 -16.16 13.10
N ARG A 170 -7.50 -16.17 12.07
CA ARG A 170 -8.97 -16.13 12.16
C ARG A 170 -9.59 -17.20 11.30
N GLU A 171 -10.72 -17.74 11.74
CA GLU A 171 -11.50 -18.70 10.96
C GLU A 171 -12.39 -17.99 9.94
N THR A 172 -12.94 -16.83 10.28
CA THR A 172 -13.90 -16.09 9.47
C THR A 172 -13.39 -14.71 9.07
N TYR A 173 -13.72 -14.33 7.84
CA TYR A 173 -13.40 -13.03 7.23
C TYR A 173 -14.67 -12.44 6.60
N ILE A 174 -14.78 -11.12 6.62
CA ILE A 174 -15.93 -10.42 6.04
C ILE A 174 -15.90 -10.45 4.52
N VAL A 175 -17.09 -10.57 3.91
CA VAL A 175 -17.28 -10.41 2.46
C VAL A 175 -17.64 -8.96 2.15
N THR A 176 -17.06 -8.44 1.08
CA THR A 176 -17.32 -7.09 0.53
C THR A 176 -17.46 -7.18 -0.99
N THR A 177 -17.55 -6.05 -1.68
CA THR A 177 -17.61 -5.99 -3.14
C THR A 177 -16.25 -5.61 -3.73
N PRO A 178 -15.92 -6.10 -4.95
CA PRO A 178 -14.69 -5.71 -5.64
C PRO A 178 -14.49 -4.20 -5.78
N ASP A 179 -15.58 -3.45 -5.94
CA ASP A 179 -15.55 -1.98 -6.05
C ASP A 179 -15.22 -1.29 -4.73
N GLN A 180 -15.65 -1.86 -3.60
CA GLN A 180 -15.38 -1.31 -2.28
C GLN A 180 -13.99 -1.66 -1.79
N GLN A 181 -13.47 -2.82 -2.17
CA GLN A 181 -12.23 -3.33 -1.63
C GLN A 181 -11.42 -4.05 -2.72
N ALA A 182 -10.51 -3.34 -3.37
CA ALA A 182 -9.68 -3.94 -4.42
C ALA A 182 -8.36 -4.55 -3.91
N ASN A 183 -8.16 -4.66 -2.59
CA ASN A 183 -6.92 -5.15 -1.98
C ASN A 183 -7.16 -5.93 -0.67
N VAL A 184 -6.08 -6.41 -0.04
CA VAL A 184 -6.14 -7.27 1.15
C VAL A 184 -6.40 -6.55 2.48
N GLY A 185 -6.44 -5.22 2.48
CA GLY A 185 -6.54 -4.37 3.66
C GLY A 185 -5.20 -4.17 4.39
N PRO A 186 -5.05 -3.06 5.13
CA PRO A 186 -3.84 -2.73 5.91
C PRO A 186 -3.36 -3.85 6.82
N ARG A 187 -4.29 -4.60 7.44
CA ARG A 187 -3.96 -5.66 8.39
C ARG A 187 -4.15 -7.05 7.79
N GLY A 188 -4.47 -7.16 6.50
CA GLY A 188 -4.81 -8.42 5.83
C GLY A 188 -6.23 -8.92 6.12
N GLU A 189 -7.10 -8.07 6.65
CA GLU A 189 -8.48 -8.38 7.06
C GLU A 189 -9.41 -8.78 5.91
N PHE A 190 -9.02 -8.53 4.66
CA PHE A 190 -9.75 -8.93 3.46
C PHE A 190 -9.06 -10.06 2.68
N THR A 191 -7.96 -10.62 3.17
CA THR A 191 -7.14 -11.60 2.43
C THR A 191 -7.94 -12.81 1.94
N ALA A 192 -8.73 -13.45 2.81
CA ALA A 192 -9.50 -14.63 2.40
C ALA A 192 -10.57 -14.27 1.35
N TRP A 193 -11.29 -13.17 1.55
CA TRP A 193 -12.24 -12.67 0.56
C TRP A 193 -11.57 -12.37 -0.77
N PHE A 194 -10.40 -11.71 -0.75
CA PHE A 194 -9.63 -11.38 -1.93
C PHE A 194 -9.19 -12.63 -2.70
N LEU A 195 -8.64 -13.63 -2.01
CA LEU A 195 -8.27 -14.92 -2.61
C LEU A 195 -9.47 -15.62 -3.27
N HIS A 196 -10.65 -15.52 -2.68
CA HIS A 196 -11.88 -16.10 -3.23
C HIS A 196 -12.37 -15.33 -4.46
N SER A 197 -12.50 -14.00 -4.34
CA SER A 197 -13.06 -13.14 -5.39
C SER A 197 -12.15 -13.02 -6.61
N PHE A 198 -10.84 -13.06 -6.42
CA PHE A 198 -9.84 -12.92 -7.47
C PHE A 198 -9.11 -14.24 -7.78
N ALA A 199 -9.68 -15.40 -7.40
CA ALA A 199 -9.06 -16.71 -7.55
C ALA A 199 -8.54 -17.01 -8.98
N GLN A 200 -9.25 -16.52 -9.99
CA GLN A 200 -8.96 -16.71 -11.41
C GLN A 200 -8.10 -15.60 -12.03
N TYR A 201 -7.72 -14.58 -11.25
CA TYR A 201 -6.86 -13.50 -11.72
C TYR A 201 -5.49 -14.07 -12.13
N GLU A 202 -4.90 -13.56 -13.21
CA GLU A 202 -3.58 -14.00 -13.66
C GLU A 202 -2.47 -13.14 -13.06
N PRO A 203 -1.58 -13.70 -12.22
CA PRO A 203 -0.49 -12.93 -11.62
C PRO A 203 0.55 -12.48 -12.65
N LEU A 204 1.35 -11.48 -12.30
CA LEU A 204 2.45 -11.03 -13.16
C LEU A 204 3.43 -12.18 -13.47
N PRO A 205 3.95 -12.31 -14.72
CA PRO A 205 4.75 -13.46 -15.14
C PRO A 205 5.97 -13.78 -14.25
N GLY A 206 6.63 -12.76 -13.68
CA GLY A 206 7.79 -12.98 -12.79
C GLY A 206 7.44 -13.67 -11.47
N LEU A 207 6.18 -13.59 -11.02
CA LEU A 207 5.68 -14.24 -9.82
C LEU A 207 5.10 -15.63 -10.08
N GLN A 208 5.03 -16.08 -11.33
CA GLN A 208 4.45 -17.38 -11.67
C GLN A 208 5.47 -18.52 -11.59
N PHE A 209 5.10 -19.62 -10.97
CA PHE A 209 5.74 -20.92 -11.19
C PHE A 209 5.27 -21.48 -12.54
N LYS A 210 6.23 -21.84 -13.41
CA LYS A 210 5.97 -22.27 -14.80
C LYS A 210 5.06 -23.50 -14.89
N ASP A 211 5.21 -24.44 -13.97
CA ASP A 211 4.46 -25.71 -13.96
C ASP A 211 3.15 -25.63 -13.15
N THR A 212 2.75 -24.43 -12.74
CA THR A 212 1.52 -24.18 -11.97
C THR A 212 0.57 -23.36 -12.82
N PRO A 213 -0.76 -23.65 -12.83
CA PRO A 213 -1.71 -22.84 -13.56
C PRO A 213 -1.59 -21.35 -13.21
N PRO A 214 -1.71 -20.44 -14.18
CA PRO A 214 -1.45 -19.01 -13.97
C PRO A 214 -2.65 -18.32 -13.34
N THR A 215 -3.24 -18.91 -12.29
CA THR A 215 -4.32 -18.31 -11.52
C THR A 215 -3.83 -17.94 -10.15
N LEU A 216 -4.35 -16.85 -9.59
CA LEU A 216 -3.95 -16.31 -8.30
C LEU A 216 -4.06 -17.36 -7.20
N GLN A 217 -5.16 -18.14 -7.20
CA GLN A 217 -5.32 -19.22 -6.23
C GLN A 217 -4.18 -20.25 -6.34
N ARG A 218 -3.89 -20.75 -7.54
CA ARG A 218 -2.89 -21.80 -7.73
C ARG A 218 -1.47 -21.31 -7.47
N GLN A 219 -1.16 -20.09 -7.88
CA GLN A 219 0.13 -19.46 -7.61
C GLN A 219 0.30 -19.14 -6.12
N ALA A 220 -0.76 -18.71 -5.43
CA ALA A 220 -0.73 -18.50 -3.98
C ALA A 220 -0.54 -19.83 -3.23
N GLU A 221 -1.20 -20.91 -3.64
CA GLU A 221 -0.98 -22.27 -3.11
C GLU A 221 0.48 -22.71 -3.31
N ALA A 222 1.04 -22.53 -4.51
CA ALA A 222 2.43 -22.89 -4.82
C ALA A 222 3.46 -22.06 -4.02
N TRP A 223 3.22 -20.75 -3.85
CA TRP A 223 4.06 -19.93 -3.00
C TRP A 223 3.95 -20.35 -1.53
N MET A 224 2.74 -20.60 -1.01
CA MET A 224 2.58 -21.08 0.36
C MET A 224 3.30 -22.41 0.61
N ASP A 225 3.27 -23.34 -0.35
CA ASP A 225 4.03 -24.60 -0.29
C ASP A 225 5.55 -24.36 -0.33
N TYR A 226 6.01 -23.37 -1.11
CA TYR A 226 7.43 -22.97 -1.14
C TYR A 226 7.91 -22.42 0.21
N PHE A 227 7.13 -21.57 0.88
CA PHE A 227 7.47 -21.04 2.22
C PHE A 227 7.30 -22.07 3.33
N PHE A 228 6.31 -22.94 3.20
CA PHE A 228 5.89 -23.90 4.21
C PHE A 228 5.59 -25.24 3.53
N PRO A 229 6.56 -26.14 3.37
CA PRO A 229 6.38 -27.39 2.63
C PRO A 229 5.20 -28.22 3.14
N GLY A 230 4.30 -28.60 2.23
CA GLY A 230 3.06 -29.33 2.51
C GLY A 230 1.88 -28.43 2.90
N CYS A 231 2.07 -27.10 2.88
CA CYS A 231 1.04 -26.14 3.25
C CYS A 231 0.04 -25.88 2.14
N HIS A 232 -1.25 -25.95 2.47
CA HIS A 232 -2.34 -25.51 1.60
C HIS A 232 -3.38 -24.72 2.39
N PHE A 233 -4.13 -23.89 1.68
CA PHE A 233 -5.27 -23.19 2.23
C PHE A 233 -6.54 -23.51 1.45
N LEU A 234 -7.68 -23.34 2.12
CA LEU A 234 -9.01 -23.47 1.54
C LEU A 234 -9.83 -22.26 1.97
N VAL A 235 -10.41 -21.57 1.00
CA VAL A 235 -11.37 -20.48 1.25
C VAL A 235 -12.75 -20.89 0.76
N GLN A 236 -13.75 -20.80 1.63
CA GLN A 236 -15.13 -21.18 1.30
C GLN A 236 -16.12 -20.09 1.74
N PRO A 237 -17.11 -19.74 0.90
CA PRO A 237 -18.20 -18.87 1.32
C PRO A 237 -19.08 -19.58 2.34
N VAL A 238 -19.59 -18.82 3.31
CA VAL A 238 -20.59 -19.31 4.26
C VAL A 238 -21.98 -19.04 3.68
N GLU A 239 -22.76 -20.10 3.47
CA GLU A 239 -24.11 -19.96 2.91
C GLU A 239 -24.96 -19.02 3.78
N ARG A 240 -25.65 -18.07 3.13
CA ARG A 240 -26.54 -17.09 3.79
C ARG A 240 -25.85 -16.18 4.83
N ALA A 241 -24.53 -16.06 4.77
CA ALA A 241 -23.77 -15.08 5.55
C ALA A 241 -22.80 -14.31 4.64
N ASN A 242 -22.54 -13.04 4.99
CA ASN A 242 -21.52 -12.22 4.32
C ASN A 242 -20.13 -12.54 4.87
N LEU A 243 -19.78 -13.83 4.89
CA LEU A 243 -18.53 -14.33 5.46
C LEU A 243 -17.90 -15.37 4.53
N VAL A 244 -16.57 -15.43 4.55
CA VAL A 244 -15.80 -16.58 4.05
C VAL A 244 -15.03 -17.19 5.20
N THR A 245 -14.82 -18.50 5.14
CA THR A 245 -13.93 -19.22 6.05
C THR A 245 -12.56 -19.42 5.41
N LEU A 246 -11.51 -19.33 6.22
CA LEU A 246 -10.16 -19.75 5.86
C LEU A 246 -9.82 -20.99 6.67
N SER A 247 -9.39 -22.06 5.99
CA SER A 247 -8.82 -23.25 6.63
C SER A 247 -7.42 -23.51 6.08
N LEU A 248 -6.53 -24.02 6.92
CA LEU A 248 -5.14 -24.29 6.58
C LEU A 248 -4.79 -25.74 6.85
N ARG A 249 -3.89 -26.30 6.05
CA ARG A 249 -3.32 -27.63 6.23
C ARG A 249 -1.81 -27.48 6.14
N THR A 250 -1.05 -28.09 7.06
CA THR A 250 0.43 -28.02 7.10
C THR A 250 1.14 -29.24 6.53
N ASN A 251 0.40 -30.32 6.28
CA ASN A 251 0.93 -31.53 5.67
C ASN A 251 -0.22 -32.19 4.90
N ALA A 252 0.06 -32.71 3.70
CA ALA A 252 -0.89 -33.44 2.88
C ALA A 252 -1.63 -34.58 3.61
N ALA A 253 -1.00 -35.21 4.61
CA ALA A 253 -1.60 -36.28 5.42
C ALA A 253 -2.64 -35.79 6.44
N ASN A 254 -2.67 -34.50 6.77
CA ASN A 254 -3.55 -33.93 7.78
C ASN A 254 -4.85 -33.39 7.17
N ALA A 255 -5.89 -33.31 8.00
CA ALA A 255 -7.10 -32.58 7.64
C ALA A 255 -6.85 -31.07 7.56
N TYR A 256 -7.77 -30.34 6.94
CA TYR A 256 -7.79 -28.88 7.09
C TYR A 256 -8.16 -28.52 8.52
N HIS A 257 -7.45 -27.55 9.07
CA HIS A 257 -7.62 -27.05 10.43
C HIS A 257 -7.93 -25.56 10.41
N ARG A 258 -8.55 -25.09 11.49
CA ARG A 258 -8.75 -23.66 11.74
C ARG A 258 -7.40 -22.96 11.88
N PRO A 259 -7.19 -21.75 11.32
CA PRO A 259 -5.89 -21.08 11.33
C PRO A 259 -5.29 -20.89 12.73
N GLN A 260 -6.12 -20.77 13.76
CA GLN A 260 -5.71 -20.67 15.17
C GLN A 260 -4.85 -21.85 15.64
N ASN A 261 -4.90 -22.99 14.96
CA ASN A 261 -4.21 -24.21 15.34
C ASN A 261 -2.89 -24.45 14.56
N VAL A 262 -2.46 -23.51 13.70
CA VAL A 262 -1.45 -23.79 12.64
C VAL A 262 -0.21 -22.89 12.72
N GLY A 263 -0.32 -21.73 13.39
CA GLY A 263 0.79 -20.80 13.64
C GLY A 263 0.67 -19.47 12.88
N TYR A 264 1.19 -18.40 13.48
CA TYR A 264 1.01 -17.02 13.01
C TYR A 264 1.70 -16.72 11.66
N GLY A 265 2.83 -17.38 11.38
CA GLY A 265 3.62 -17.14 10.17
C GLY A 265 2.82 -17.34 8.88
N LEU A 266 2.02 -18.40 8.80
CA LEU A 266 1.19 -18.68 7.62
C LEU A 266 0.20 -17.54 7.34
N THR A 267 -0.47 -17.06 8.40
CA THR A 267 -1.49 -16.01 8.29
C THR A 267 -0.91 -14.62 8.08
N HIS A 268 0.37 -14.41 8.38
CA HIS A 268 1.07 -13.15 8.12
C HIS A 268 1.68 -13.08 6.71
N VAL A 269 2.05 -14.22 6.13
CA VAL A 269 2.57 -14.31 4.75
C VAL A 269 1.45 -14.21 3.72
N LEU A 270 0.30 -14.83 3.98
CA LEU A 270 -0.79 -14.92 3.00
C LEU A 270 -1.30 -13.55 2.48
N PRO A 271 -1.49 -12.50 3.31
CA PRO A 271 -1.85 -11.16 2.83
C PRO A 271 -0.81 -10.57 1.89
N ILE A 272 0.48 -10.76 2.19
CA ILE A 272 1.59 -10.31 1.36
C ILE A 272 1.51 -11.02 0.00
N LEU A 273 1.49 -12.35 -0.01
CA LEU A 273 1.39 -13.14 -1.25
C LEU A 273 0.20 -12.71 -2.11
N SER A 274 -1.00 -12.65 -1.49
CA SER A 274 -2.25 -12.30 -2.17
C SER A 274 -2.17 -10.92 -2.81
N ALA A 275 -1.65 -9.93 -2.09
CA ALA A 275 -1.48 -8.58 -2.62
C ALA A 275 -0.49 -8.52 -3.79
N CYS A 276 0.63 -9.26 -3.73
CA CYS A 276 1.59 -9.30 -4.85
C CYS A 276 1.00 -9.97 -6.09
N LEU A 277 0.35 -11.12 -5.89
CA LEU A 277 -0.14 -11.96 -6.97
C LEU A 277 -1.37 -11.34 -7.64
N GLY A 278 -2.16 -10.55 -6.89
CA GLY A 278 -3.30 -9.82 -7.41
C GLY A 278 -2.98 -8.46 -8.03
N ALA A 279 -1.70 -8.07 -8.06
CA ALA A 279 -1.31 -6.75 -8.54
C ALA A 279 -1.14 -6.67 -10.05
N ARG A 280 -1.37 -5.46 -10.57
CA ARG A 280 -1.16 -5.06 -11.97
C ARG A 280 0.09 -4.21 -12.09
N ALA A 281 0.75 -4.26 -13.25
CA ALA A 281 1.75 -3.26 -13.61
C ALA A 281 1.11 -1.85 -13.51
N GLY A 282 1.67 -0.97 -12.69
CA GLY A 282 0.99 0.22 -12.20
C GLY A 282 1.11 0.41 -10.70
N ASP A 283 0.62 -0.59 -9.96
CA ASP A 283 0.31 -0.44 -8.54
C ASP A 283 1.55 -0.24 -7.64
N VAL A 284 1.28 0.33 -6.48
CA VAL A 284 2.26 0.52 -5.41
C VAL A 284 1.83 -0.34 -4.24
N ILE A 285 2.72 -1.21 -3.76
CA ILE A 285 2.49 -1.98 -2.54
C ILE A 285 3.58 -1.70 -1.53
N LEU A 286 3.18 -1.15 -0.40
CA LEU A 286 3.99 -0.86 0.76
C LEU A 286 3.80 -2.00 1.77
N ILE A 287 4.90 -2.54 2.31
CA ILE A 287 4.86 -3.68 3.22
C ILE A 287 5.77 -3.42 4.40
N GLU A 288 5.23 -3.33 5.60
CA GLU A 288 6.02 -3.25 6.83
C GLU A 288 6.36 -4.64 7.37
N ASN A 289 7.60 -4.77 7.84
CA ASN A 289 8.19 -5.96 8.47
C ASN A 289 7.75 -7.28 7.82
N PRO A 290 7.96 -7.48 6.50
CA PRO A 290 7.53 -8.69 5.80
C PRO A 290 8.17 -9.98 6.33
N GLU A 291 9.27 -9.86 7.07
CA GLU A 291 10.04 -10.93 7.73
C GLU A 291 9.48 -11.34 9.10
N SER A 292 8.54 -10.57 9.65
CA SER A 292 7.97 -10.84 10.98
C SER A 292 7.25 -12.19 11.04
N HIS A 293 7.44 -12.91 12.15
CA HIS A 293 6.88 -14.24 12.41
C HIS A 293 7.31 -15.36 11.44
N LEU A 294 8.37 -15.13 10.65
CA LEU A 294 9.03 -16.15 9.83
C LEU A 294 10.30 -16.68 10.48
N HIS A 295 10.57 -17.96 10.30
CA HIS A 295 11.89 -18.55 10.57
C HIS A 295 12.93 -17.95 9.60
N PRO A 296 14.24 -17.87 9.96
CA PRO A 296 15.30 -17.31 9.10
C PRO A 296 15.28 -17.73 7.62
N ALA A 297 15.00 -19.01 7.33
CA ALA A 297 14.82 -19.48 5.95
C ALA A 297 13.65 -18.77 5.24
N GLY A 298 12.48 -18.72 5.87
CA GLY A 298 11.30 -18.00 5.37
C GLY A 298 11.55 -16.50 5.17
N GLN A 299 12.39 -15.87 5.98
CA GLN A 299 12.78 -14.47 5.76
C GLN A 299 13.59 -14.29 4.47
N SER A 300 14.49 -15.23 4.18
CA SER A 300 15.26 -15.23 2.92
C SER A 300 14.36 -15.50 1.71
N GLU A 301 13.44 -16.45 1.86
CA GLU A 301 12.42 -16.78 0.85
C GLU A 301 11.50 -15.60 0.54
N MET A 302 11.15 -14.79 1.55
CA MET A 302 10.40 -13.54 1.38
C MET A 302 11.17 -12.55 0.51
N GLY A 303 12.48 -12.40 0.75
CA GLY A 303 13.36 -11.61 -0.12
C GLY A 303 13.35 -12.11 -1.57
N VAL A 304 13.47 -13.43 -1.77
CA VAL A 304 13.41 -14.05 -3.12
C VAL A 304 12.07 -13.78 -3.79
N PHE A 305 10.96 -13.99 -3.09
CA PHE A 305 9.62 -13.76 -3.60
C PHE A 305 9.41 -12.31 -4.04
N LEU A 306 9.78 -11.36 -3.18
CA LEU A 306 9.66 -9.93 -3.47
C LEU A 306 10.58 -9.48 -4.62
N ALA A 307 11.77 -10.09 -4.76
CA ALA A 307 12.68 -9.83 -5.86
C ALA A 307 12.24 -10.47 -7.20
N ARG A 308 11.40 -11.53 -7.15
CA ARG A 308 10.82 -12.15 -8.35
C ARG A 308 9.64 -11.36 -8.92
N ALA A 309 9.07 -10.44 -8.16
CA ALA A 309 8.17 -9.45 -8.74
C ALA A 309 8.94 -8.76 -9.88
N PRO A 310 8.53 -8.95 -11.15
CA PRO A 310 9.41 -8.70 -12.27
C PRO A 310 9.85 -7.23 -12.31
N PRO A 311 11.14 -6.93 -12.51
CA PRO A 311 11.54 -5.59 -12.90
C PRO A 311 10.97 -5.31 -14.31
N PRO A 312 10.60 -4.07 -14.64
CA PRO A 312 9.91 -3.78 -15.89
C PRO A 312 10.81 -4.07 -17.09
N ALA A 313 10.36 -4.96 -17.97
CA ALA A 313 10.75 -4.91 -19.36
C ALA A 313 9.99 -3.74 -20.00
N SER A 314 10.66 -2.60 -20.11
CA SER A 314 10.22 -1.36 -20.79
C SER A 314 8.96 -0.66 -20.25
N LYS A 315 9.17 0.55 -19.70
CA LYS A 315 8.18 1.65 -19.57
C LYS A 315 6.79 1.28 -19.01
N LEU A 316 6.66 0.69 -17.83
CA LEU A 316 5.45 0.88 -17.00
C LEU A 316 5.63 0.28 -15.59
N PHE A 317 5.69 1.16 -14.59
CA PHE A 317 5.19 1.06 -13.22
C PHE A 317 5.17 -0.33 -12.51
N TRP A 318 5.93 -0.51 -11.41
CA TRP A 318 5.44 -1.21 -10.20
C TRP A 318 6.33 -1.05 -8.95
N ARG A 319 5.69 -1.21 -7.79
CA ARG A 319 6.13 -1.51 -6.40
C ARG A 319 7.19 -0.68 -5.70
N HIS A 320 6.87 -0.30 -4.46
CA HIS A 320 7.87 0.11 -3.47
C HIS A 320 7.75 -0.83 -2.27
N THR A 321 8.38 -2.01 -2.33
CA THR A 321 8.49 -2.81 -1.11
C THR A 321 9.63 -2.29 -0.25
N ALA A 322 9.30 -1.30 0.56
CA ALA A 322 10.10 -0.93 1.71
C ALA A 322 10.10 -2.07 2.73
N ILE A 323 10.89 -3.11 2.48
CA ILE A 323 11.15 -4.15 3.46
C ILE A 323 11.88 -3.45 4.62
N MET A 324 11.28 -3.51 5.80
CA MET A 324 11.85 -2.96 7.01
C MET A 324 12.71 -4.04 7.66
N TYR A 325 13.99 -3.74 7.89
CA TYR A 325 14.76 -4.35 8.97
C TYR A 325 15.07 -3.26 10.00
#